data_AF-A0AAP7ZTR1-F1
#
_entry.id   AF-A0AAP7ZTR1-F1
#
_cell.length_a   1.000
_cell.length_b   1.000
_cell.length_c   1.000
_cell.angle_alpha   90.00
_cell.angle_beta   90.00
_cell.angle_gamma   90.00
#
_symmetry.space_group_name_H-M   'P 1'
#
loop_
_entity.id
_entity.type
_entity.pdbx_description
1 polymer ?
#
loop_
_entity_poly.entity_id
_entity_poly.type
_entity_poly.pdbx_seq_one_letter_code
_entity_poly.pdbx_strand_id
1 'polypeptide(L)' 'MNHTPEYEQHLEHTHELLRCALATAYASADNLQGLNRDVALAVVHLIQQARTAVDRLLA' A
#
# COMPACT_ATOMS: atom_id res chain seq x y z
N MET A 1 28.87 -10.57 5.71
CA MET A 1 27.76 -11.21 4.99
C MET A 1 26.85 -10.13 4.43
N ASN A 2 26.54 -10.21 3.15
CA ASN A 2 25.90 -9.17 2.34
C ASN A 2 24.37 -9.42 2.27
N HIS A 3 23.62 -9.03 3.30
CA HIS A 3 22.15 -9.21 3.39
C HIS A 3 21.33 -8.16 2.63
N THR A 4 21.99 -7.19 2.02
CA THR A 4 21.40 -6.09 1.26
C THR A 4 20.38 -6.53 0.18
N PRO A 5 20.63 -7.58 -0.65
CA PRO A 5 19.70 -7.95 -1.72
C PRO A 5 18.41 -8.59 -1.21
N GLU A 6 18.45 -9.34 -0.10
CA GLU A 6 17.25 -9.95 0.49
C GLU A 6 16.33 -8.89 1.11
N TYR A 7 16.91 -7.85 1.70
CA TYR A 7 16.17 -6.72 2.28
C TYR A 7 15.49 -5.88 1.19
N GLU A 8 16.22 -5.51 0.13
CA GLU A 8 15.66 -4.79 -1.01
C GLU A 8 14.55 -5.60 -1.68
N GLN A 9 14.76 -6.90 -1.94
CA GLN A 9 13.73 -7.78 -2.51
C GLN A 9 12.47 -7.86 -1.62
N HIS A 10 12.63 -7.87 -0.30
CA HIS A 10 11.50 -7.87 0.63
C HIS A 10 10.73 -6.54 0.60
N LEU A 11 11.44 -5.41 0.49
CA LEU A 11 10.83 -4.09 0.34
C LEU A 11 10.11 -3.95 -1.01
N GLU A 12 10.68 -4.42 -2.10
CA GLU A 12 10.04 -4.45 -3.43
C GLU A 12 8.77 -5.32 -3.40
N HIS A 13 8.83 -6.50 -2.79
CA HIS A 13 7.65 -7.35 -2.62
C HIS A 13 6.58 -6.65 -1.78
N THR A 14 6.96 -5.97 -0.71
CA THR A 14 6.05 -5.19 0.13
C THR A 14 5.42 -4.03 -0.66
N HIS A 15 6.19 -3.34 -1.51
CA HIS A 15 5.67 -2.29 -2.39
C HIS A 15 4.59 -2.82 -3.33
N GLU A 16 4.82 -3.97 -3.95
CA GLU A 16 3.84 -4.61 -4.84
C GLU A 16 2.58 -5.06 -4.08
N LEU A 17 2.72 -5.61 -2.87
CA LEU A 17 1.58 -5.94 -2.03
C LEU A 17 0.75 -4.68 -1.69
N LEU A 18 1.39 -3.57 -1.36
CA LEU A 18 0.71 -2.30 -1.09
C LEU A 18 0.00 -1.75 -2.34
N ARG A 19 0.58 -1.91 -3.53
CA ARG A 19 -0.08 -1.56 -4.80
C ARG A 19 -1.37 -2.38 -5.02
N CYS A 20 -1.31 -3.68 -4.77
CA CYS A 20 -2.48 -4.57 -4.87
C CYS A 20 -3.55 -4.25 -3.80
N ALA A 21 -3.14 -3.96 -2.57
CA ALA A 21 -4.04 -3.55 -1.49
C ALA A 21 -4.75 -2.23 -1.85
N LEU A 22 -4.02 -1.28 -2.43
CA LEU A 22 -4.59 0.00 -2.87
C LEU A 22 -5.67 -0.20 -3.94
N ALA A 23 -5.40 -1.00 -4.96
CA ALA A 23 -6.36 -1.31 -6.01
C ALA A 23 -7.63 -1.98 -5.46
N THR A 24 -7.45 -2.94 -4.53
CA THR A 24 -8.56 -3.62 -3.86
C THR A 24 -9.41 -2.66 -3.02
N ALA A 25 -8.76 -1.75 -2.27
CA ALA A 25 -9.45 -0.77 -1.44
C ALA A 25 -10.25 0.24 -2.29
N TYR A 26 -9.67 0.72 -3.40
CA TYR A 26 -10.39 1.57 -4.36
C TYR A 26 -11.59 0.85 -4.98
N ALA A 27 -11.41 -0.39 -5.46
CA ALA A 27 -12.51 -1.18 -6.02
C ALA A 27 -13.61 -1.44 -4.99
N SER A 28 -13.24 -1.67 -3.73
CA SER A 28 -14.20 -1.86 -2.63
C SER A 28 -14.97 -0.58 -2.31
N ALA A 29 -14.33 0.59 -2.44
CA ALA A 29 -14.99 1.87 -2.23
C ALA A 29 -16.00 2.23 -3.35
N ASP A 30 -15.81 1.69 -4.56
CA ASP A 30 -16.54 2.11 -5.75
C ASP A 30 -18.06 1.94 -5.62
N ASN A 31 -18.50 0.82 -5.02
CA ASN A 31 -19.91 0.50 -4.81
C ASN A 31 -20.43 0.89 -3.41
N LEU A 32 -19.64 1.62 -2.61
CA LEU A 32 -20.04 2.14 -1.30
C LEU A 32 -20.45 3.61 -1.39
N GLN A 33 -21.29 4.04 -0.44
CA GLN A 33 -21.75 5.43 -0.30
C GLN A 33 -21.73 5.87 1.17
N GLY A 34 -21.75 7.19 1.39
CA GLY A 34 -21.72 7.80 2.71
C GLY A 34 -20.52 7.35 3.55
N LEU A 35 -20.75 7.17 4.85
CA LEU A 35 -19.70 6.85 5.82
C LEU A 35 -18.86 5.62 5.43
N ASN A 36 -19.47 4.59 4.85
CA ASN A 36 -18.74 3.38 4.47
C ASN A 36 -17.75 3.64 3.32
N ARG A 37 -18.12 4.52 2.37
CA ARG A 37 -17.20 4.97 1.32
C ARG A 37 -16.06 5.79 1.92
N ASP A 38 -16.37 6.69 2.85
CA ASP A 38 -15.36 7.53 3.50
C ASP A 38 -14.33 6.68 4.26
N VAL A 39 -14.78 5.64 4.98
CA VAL A 39 -13.89 4.68 5.65
C VAL A 39 -13.03 3.91 4.65
N ALA A 40 -13.60 3.44 3.53
CA ALA A 40 -12.83 2.74 2.50
C ALA A 40 -11.76 3.65 1.85
N LEU A 41 -12.10 4.93 1.61
CA LEU A 41 -11.16 5.93 1.10
C LEU A 41 -10.09 6.34 2.13
N ALA A 42 -10.41 6.28 3.43
CA ALA A 42 -9.42 6.45 4.48
C ALA A 42 -8.39 5.30 4.46
N VAL A 43 -8.84 4.06 4.26
CA VAL A 43 -7.94 2.90 4.09
C VAL A 43 -7.01 3.08 2.88
N VAL A 44 -7.54 3.56 1.75
CA VAL A 44 -6.74 3.93 0.57
C VAL A 44 -5.61 4.91 0.94
N HIS A 45 -5.93 5.98 1.68
CA HIS A 45 -4.93 6.96 2.12
C HIS A 45 -3.86 6.33 3.01
N LEU A 46 -4.27 5.50 3.98
CA LEU A 46 -3.33 4.81 4.88
C LEU A 46 -2.37 3.90 4.10
N ILE A 47 -2.87 3.17 3.10
CA ILE A 47 -2.03 2.33 2.23
C ILE A 47 -1.05 3.17 1.41
N GLN A 48 -1.47 4.33 0.89
CA GLN A 48 -0.59 5.25 0.17
C GLN A 48 0.54 5.80 1.07
N GLN A 49 0.22 6.12 2.32
CA GLN A 49 1.22 6.56 3.30
C GLN A 49 2.22 5.44 3.61
N ALA A 50 1.75 4.22 3.83
CA ALA A 50 2.62 3.06 4.05
C ALA A 50 3.55 2.82 2.84
N ARG A 51 3.01 2.91 1.61
CA ARG A 51 3.80 2.77 0.38
C ARG A 51 4.87 3.85 0.25
N THR A 52 4.52 5.11 0.55
CA THR A 52 5.49 6.22 0.59
C THR A 52 6.61 5.97 1.62
N ALA A 53 6.30 5.35 2.75
CA ALA A 53 7.31 4.98 3.74
C ALA A 53 8.26 3.88 3.21
N VAL A 54 7.72 2.88 2.51
CA VAL A 54 8.53 1.83 1.85
C VAL A 54 9.40 2.42 0.74
N ASP A 55 8.86 3.32 -0.08
CA ASP A 55 9.61 3.98 -1.16
C ASP A 55 10.82 4.76 -0.63
N ARG A 56 10.72 5.34 0.56
CA ARG A 56 11.84 6.02 1.24
C ARG A 56 12.91 5.07 1.76
N LEU A 57 12.58 3.79 1.99
CA LEU A 57 13.55 2.77 2.40
C LEU A 57 14.26 2.14 1.21
N LEU A 58 13.68 2.25 0.01
CA LEU A 58 14.24 1.79 -1.27
C LEU A 58 15.09 2.86 -1.99
N ALA A 59 14.96 4.13 -1.60
CA ALA A 59 15.66 5.28 -2.20
C ALA A 59 17.05 5.50 -1.58
#